data_AF-A0A0F8DFB5-F1
#
_entry.id   AF-A0A0F8DFB5-F1
#
_cell.length_a   1.000
_cell.length_b   1.000
_cell.length_c   1.000
_cell.angle_alpha   90.00
_cell.angle_beta   90.00
_cell.angle_gamma   90.00
#
_symmetry.space_group_name_H-M   'P 1'
#
loop_
_entity.id
_entity.type
_entity.pdbx_description
1 polymer ?
#
loop_
_entity_poly.entity_id
_entity_poly.type
_entity_poly.pdbx_seq_one_letter_code
_entity_poly.pdbx_strand_id
1 'polypeptide(L)'
;MRFDYLNKGPAWAPIREINIRDLSPHPVGDSAWLGDGHLVVGAGNQLFTYDRRIELSESLVNDLKLPKRKSGTWDLFEVVQRLMHRILVALHQTLKYHVEGEEVDNYLGIPMEEFYLSNKPQSMRLDVDDIGGFSSHNIHDDHEEAFSDEIALAINEKLTVVKLTQLSGHEQIQLADIVECCGMVEGQRRSLDENGARFMLFFRQHVLRRGRTNEMHMSWREINWAFHSTSQDVLGDFVDRQYHSRMIWEDAREIGVFMWLADETSVRKRFEQIARNEYTKNDDKSPIDCSLFYLALKRKTILQGLWRVASGIKEQAPTQKILANNFDEPKWRTVAMKNAYALLSKRRFRYAAAWFLLGDCLQDAVSVCLKQLKDLQLAIAITRVYEGDNGPVLKKLLEEQVLPLAAEDGNRWLASWAFWMLQRKDMAVQTLINPVYTLVETPCLPDIKSRMFLTDDPALVVLYAQLKQKTLQTLRGAAKITPRAEWDFVLHSAKLYDRMGCDLLGLGLVRNWEFSHLSHPRMKRSSIADVDPLSLVNQRRRSLVVTDIPMDELRLGGQLHKNANVSSQSAGPVPEKVKAAKPAPTMFYEPDANSLLDSFGF
;
A
#
# COMPACT_ATOMS: atom_id res chain seq x y z
N MET A 1 23.88 -4.69 -10.49
CA MET A 1 22.99 -5.39 -9.54
C MET A 1 21.65 -4.68 -9.54
N ARG A 2 20.54 -5.42 -9.53
CA ARG A 2 19.20 -4.83 -9.52
C ARG A 2 18.67 -4.78 -8.10
N PHE A 3 17.89 -3.75 -7.79
CA PHE A 3 17.11 -3.71 -6.57
C PHE A 3 15.91 -4.66 -6.72
N ASP A 4 15.63 -5.51 -5.75
CA ASP A 4 14.43 -6.35 -5.76
C ASP A 4 13.81 -6.45 -4.35
N TYR A 5 12.60 -7.01 -4.26
CA TYR A 5 11.90 -7.16 -2.97
C TYR A 5 12.39 -8.34 -2.13
N LEU A 6 13.28 -9.18 -2.66
CA LEU A 6 13.75 -10.41 -2.05
C LEU A 6 15.13 -10.24 -1.40
N ASN A 7 15.91 -9.27 -1.87
CA ASN A 7 17.28 -8.99 -1.50
C ASN A 7 17.42 -7.50 -1.15
N LYS A 8 17.65 -7.21 0.13
CA LYS A 8 17.96 -5.84 0.61
C LYS A 8 19.40 -5.40 0.30
N GLY A 9 20.02 -6.01 -0.70
CA GLY A 9 21.38 -5.69 -1.14
C GLY A 9 21.44 -4.31 -1.80
N PRO A 10 22.61 -3.65 -1.82
CA PRO A 10 22.78 -2.42 -2.57
C PRO A 10 22.55 -2.67 -4.07
N ALA A 11 21.77 -1.80 -4.72
CA ALA A 11 21.59 -1.79 -6.17
C ALA A 11 22.84 -1.26 -6.92
N TRP A 12 23.92 -1.00 -6.20
CA TRP A 12 25.19 -0.55 -6.70
C TRP A 12 26.25 -1.58 -6.35
N ALA A 13 27.19 -1.76 -7.26
CA ALA A 13 28.39 -2.55 -7.01
C ALA A 13 29.59 -1.60 -6.96
N PRO A 14 30.59 -1.85 -6.10
CA PRO A 14 31.85 -1.14 -6.20
C PRO A 14 32.50 -1.49 -7.54
N ILE A 15 32.52 -0.53 -8.47
CA ILE A 15 33.12 -0.70 -9.80
C ILE A 15 34.61 -0.30 -9.82
N ARG A 16 35.04 0.53 -8.86
CA ARG A 16 36.40 1.05 -8.76
C ARG A 16 36.64 1.58 -7.35
N GLU A 17 37.77 1.23 -6.75
CA GLU A 17 38.28 1.88 -5.54
C GLU A 17 39.31 2.93 -5.96
N ILE A 18 39.13 4.16 -5.50
CA ILE A 18 40.06 5.27 -5.76
C ILE A 18 40.85 5.53 -4.49
N ASN A 19 42.13 5.16 -4.53
CA ASN A 19 43.07 5.46 -3.46
C ASN A 19 43.97 6.63 -3.88
N ILE A 20 43.85 7.76 -3.17
CA ILE A 20 44.68 8.95 -3.38
C ILE A 20 45.80 9.08 -2.34
N ARG A 21 45.99 8.11 -1.44
CA ARG A 21 46.99 8.19 -0.36
C ARG A 21 48.42 8.35 -0.88
N ASP A 22 48.69 7.81 -2.06
CA ASP A 22 50.01 7.91 -2.72
C ASP A 22 50.22 9.27 -3.41
N LEU A 23 49.14 10.05 -3.61
CA LEU A 23 49.14 11.31 -4.35
C LEU A 23 48.94 12.53 -3.44
N SER A 24 48.20 12.38 -2.34
CA SER A 24 47.89 13.46 -1.42
C SER A 24 47.76 12.94 0.01
N PRO A 25 48.31 13.66 1.01
CA PRO A 25 48.07 13.36 2.41
C PRO A 25 46.68 13.82 2.89
N HIS A 26 45.93 14.56 2.06
CA HIS A 26 44.62 15.08 2.40
C HIS A 26 43.50 14.06 2.09
N PRO A 27 42.45 13.97 2.95
CA PRO A 27 41.30 13.13 2.68
C PRO A 27 40.49 13.67 1.49
N VAL A 28 39.74 12.78 0.84
CA VAL A 28 38.74 13.16 -0.16
C VAL A 28 37.66 14.01 0.52
N GLY A 29 37.50 15.25 0.04
CA GLY A 29 36.49 16.19 0.54
C GLY A 29 35.19 16.12 -0.26
N ASP A 30 35.28 15.93 -1.58
CA ASP A 30 34.11 15.85 -2.47
C ASP A 30 34.44 15.08 -3.76
N SER A 31 33.41 14.62 -4.47
CA SER A 31 33.54 14.01 -5.79
C SER A 31 32.33 14.31 -6.68
N ALA A 32 32.57 14.60 -7.95
CA ALA A 32 31.52 14.91 -8.92
C ALA A 32 31.80 14.29 -10.29
N TRP A 33 30.75 13.77 -10.93
CA TRP A 33 30.80 13.34 -12.33
C TRP A 33 30.63 14.55 -13.25
N LEU A 34 31.53 14.70 -14.22
CA LEU A 34 31.42 15.68 -15.29
C LEU A 34 30.49 15.17 -16.40
N GLY A 35 29.89 16.09 -17.16
CA GLY A 35 28.94 15.76 -18.23
C GLY A 35 29.53 14.93 -19.38
N ASP A 36 30.86 14.85 -19.48
CA ASP A 36 31.58 14.01 -20.44
C ASP A 36 31.89 12.59 -19.89
N GLY A 37 31.56 12.34 -18.62
CA GLY A 37 31.69 11.04 -17.94
C GLY A 37 32.92 10.90 -17.05
N HIS A 38 33.80 11.90 -16.96
CA HIS A 38 34.96 11.83 -16.05
C HIS A 38 34.53 12.02 -14.60
N LEU A 39 35.16 11.30 -13.67
CA LEU A 39 34.96 11.50 -12.24
C LEU A 39 36.05 12.41 -11.68
N VAL A 40 35.66 13.54 -11.09
CA VAL A 40 36.57 14.46 -10.41
C VAL A 40 36.50 14.23 -8.92
N VAL A 41 37.66 14.13 -8.26
CA VAL A 41 37.79 13.96 -6.82
C VAL A 41 38.61 15.11 -6.25
N GLY A 42 38.04 15.85 -5.30
CA GLY A 42 38.71 16.94 -4.61
C GLY A 42 39.34 16.48 -3.30
N ALA A 43 40.63 16.78 -3.08
CA ALA A 43 41.32 16.54 -1.82
C ALA A 43 42.22 17.73 -1.46
N GLY A 44 41.92 18.41 -0.35
CA GLY A 44 42.58 19.67 0.02
C GLY A 44 42.41 20.73 -1.08
N ASN A 45 43.53 21.20 -1.64
CA ASN A 45 43.57 22.16 -2.74
C ASN A 45 43.80 21.51 -4.12
N GLN A 46 43.68 20.18 -4.22
CA GLN A 46 43.97 19.40 -5.42
C GLN A 46 42.70 18.77 -5.99
N LEU A 47 42.64 18.65 -7.32
CA LEU A 47 41.57 17.95 -8.05
C LEU A 47 42.21 16.82 -8.86
N PHE A 48 41.69 15.61 -8.67
CA PHE A 48 42.07 14.41 -9.41
C PHE A 48 40.98 14.04 -10.40
N THR A 49 41.34 13.86 -11.67
CA THR A 49 40.40 13.49 -12.74
C THR A 49 40.60 12.02 -13.12
N TYR A 50 39.54 11.23 -13.03
CA TYR A 50 39.53 9.82 -13.40
C TYR A 50 38.71 9.63 -14.68
N ASP A 51 39.28 8.86 -15.62
CA ASP A 51 38.63 8.52 -16.90
C ASP A 51 37.31 7.76 -16.67
N ARG A 52 36.36 8.01 -17.57
CA ARG A 52 35.07 7.33 -17.69
C ARG A 52 35.19 5.87 -18.07
N ARG A 53 36.31 5.47 -18.68
CA ARG A 53 36.54 4.10 -19.16
C ARG A 53 36.88 3.20 -17.98
N ILE A 54 36.02 2.23 -17.74
CA ILE A 54 36.25 1.09 -16.86
C ILE A 54 36.28 -0.13 -17.78
N GLU A 55 37.32 -0.96 -17.70
CA GLU A 55 37.37 -2.23 -18.45
C GLU A 55 36.35 -3.21 -17.82
N LEU A 56 35.10 -3.05 -18.24
CA LEU A 56 34.01 -3.98 -18.01
C LEU A 56 33.78 -4.71 -19.34
N SER A 57 33.92 -6.04 -19.31
CA SER A 57 33.69 -6.91 -20.46
C SER A 57 32.30 -6.70 -21.07
N GLU A 58 32.30 -6.65 -22.40
CA GLU A 58 31.24 -6.16 -23.29
C GLU A 58 29.87 -6.81 -23.09
N SER A 59 28.86 -5.97 -22.86
CA SER A 59 27.53 -6.00 -23.51
C SER A 59 26.62 -5.06 -22.73
N LEU A 60 26.15 -3.96 -23.34
CA LEU A 60 24.93 -3.22 -22.94
C LEU A 60 24.63 -2.05 -23.91
N VAL A 61 23.62 -2.30 -24.75
CA VAL A 61 22.58 -1.39 -25.30
C VAL A 61 22.91 -0.44 -26.46
N ASN A 62 22.09 -0.55 -27.51
CA ASN A 62 21.88 0.45 -28.57
C ASN A 62 20.51 1.11 -28.40
N ASP A 63 20.50 2.44 -28.49
CA ASP A 63 19.38 3.36 -28.28
C ASP A 63 18.30 3.31 -29.38
N LEU A 64 17.03 3.28 -28.97
CA LEU A 64 15.86 3.35 -29.86
C LEU A 64 15.13 4.71 -29.77
N LYS A 65 14.84 5.29 -30.94
CA LYS A 65 14.07 6.53 -31.13
C LYS A 65 12.57 6.25 -31.26
N LEU A 66 11.76 7.18 -30.73
CA LEU A 66 10.31 7.10 -30.51
C LEU A 66 9.45 7.66 -31.68
N PRO A 67 8.25 7.10 -31.92
CA PRO A 67 7.12 7.85 -32.48
C PRO A 67 5.84 7.86 -31.59
N LYS A 68 4.93 8.79 -31.89
CA LYS A 68 3.80 9.27 -31.03
C LYS A 68 2.41 8.63 -31.30
N ARG A 69 1.66 8.43 -30.19
CA ARG A 69 0.17 8.44 -29.95
C ARG A 69 -0.70 7.42 -30.73
N LYS A 70 -1.78 6.81 -30.17
CA LYS A 70 -2.95 7.38 -29.45
C LYS A 70 -3.53 6.46 -28.35
N SER A 71 -4.00 7.16 -27.30
CA SER A 71 -4.90 6.83 -26.18
C SER A 71 -5.67 5.50 -26.16
N GLY A 72 -5.40 4.73 -25.10
CA GLY A 72 -6.31 3.84 -24.39
C GLY A 72 -5.83 3.82 -22.93
N THR A 73 -6.72 3.92 -21.95
CA THR A 73 -6.37 3.98 -20.51
C THR A 73 -6.20 2.58 -19.95
N TRP A 74 -5.04 2.29 -19.37
CA TRP A 74 -4.74 0.98 -18.78
C TRP A 74 -4.35 1.15 -17.32
N ASP A 75 -4.82 0.26 -16.46
CA ASP A 75 -4.28 0.16 -15.10
C ASP A 75 -2.86 -0.44 -15.18
N LEU A 76 -1.89 0.17 -14.50
CA LEU A 76 -0.53 -0.37 -14.34
C LEU A 76 -0.59 -1.84 -13.88
N PHE A 77 -1.56 -2.19 -13.05
CA PHE A 77 -1.68 -3.57 -12.58
C PHE A 77 -2.19 -4.54 -13.63
N GLU A 78 -3.15 -4.16 -14.47
CA GLU A 78 -3.56 -4.99 -15.60
C GLU A 78 -2.37 -5.22 -16.54
N VAL A 79 -1.52 -4.21 -16.72
CA VAL A 79 -0.26 -4.34 -17.46
C VAL A 79 0.66 -5.34 -16.78
N VAL A 80 0.91 -5.21 -15.47
CA VAL A 80 1.78 -6.12 -14.70
C VAL A 80 1.27 -7.57 -14.76
N GLN A 81 -0.03 -7.77 -14.54
CA GLN A 81 -0.62 -9.10 -14.49
C GLN A 81 -0.63 -9.76 -15.87
N ARG A 82 -0.95 -9.01 -16.94
CA ARG A 82 -0.86 -9.53 -18.31
C ARG A 82 0.57 -9.84 -18.71
N LEU A 83 1.50 -8.93 -18.40
CA LEU A 83 2.93 -9.11 -18.64
C LEU A 83 3.43 -10.38 -17.93
N MET A 84 3.06 -10.56 -16.67
CA MET A 84 3.42 -11.74 -15.89
C MET A 84 2.87 -13.03 -16.53
N HIS A 85 1.58 -13.10 -16.82
CA HIS A 85 1.00 -14.30 -17.46
C HIS A 85 1.64 -14.59 -18.82
N ARG A 86 1.88 -13.55 -19.63
CA ARG A 86 2.53 -13.69 -20.93
C ARG A 86 3.95 -14.26 -20.80
N ILE A 87 4.73 -13.73 -19.85
CA ILE A 87 6.08 -14.23 -19.54
C ILE A 87 6.02 -15.70 -19.10
N LEU A 88 5.07 -16.07 -18.23
CA LEU A 88 4.95 -17.44 -17.74
C LEU A 88 4.53 -18.42 -18.83
N VAL A 89 3.62 -18.04 -19.71
CA VAL A 89 3.20 -18.88 -20.85
C VAL A 89 4.33 -19.00 -21.87
N ALA A 90 5.04 -17.91 -22.19
CA ALA A 90 6.21 -17.95 -23.07
C ALA A 90 7.34 -18.80 -22.46
N LEU A 91 7.55 -18.72 -21.14
CA LEU A 91 8.50 -19.57 -20.41
C LEU A 91 8.09 -21.03 -20.52
N HIS A 92 6.81 -21.36 -20.34
CA HIS A 92 6.31 -22.71 -20.51
C HIS A 92 6.58 -23.25 -21.92
N GLN A 93 6.23 -22.47 -22.96
CA GLN A 93 6.46 -22.86 -24.35
C GLN A 93 7.96 -23.08 -24.62
N THR A 94 8.80 -22.16 -24.16
CA THR A 94 10.25 -22.26 -24.34
C THR A 94 10.82 -23.50 -23.64
N LEU A 95 10.41 -23.79 -22.40
CA LEU A 95 10.86 -24.97 -21.64
C LEU A 95 10.28 -26.29 -22.17
N LYS A 96 9.10 -26.26 -22.79
CA LYS A 96 8.43 -27.44 -23.37
C LYS A 96 9.18 -27.97 -24.58
N TYR A 97 9.70 -27.07 -25.42
CA TYR A 97 10.42 -27.41 -26.65
C TYR A 97 11.95 -27.30 -26.52
N HIS A 98 12.46 -27.08 -25.30
CA HIS A 98 13.89 -26.93 -25.05
C HIS A 98 14.68 -28.20 -25.37
N VAL A 99 15.77 -28.05 -26.12
CA VAL A 99 16.73 -29.10 -26.46
C VAL A 99 18.01 -28.91 -25.62
N GLU A 100 18.55 -30.01 -25.08
CA GLU A 100 19.78 -29.98 -24.27
C GLU A 100 20.94 -29.32 -25.04
N GLY A 101 21.46 -28.22 -24.50
CA GLY A 101 22.60 -27.48 -25.06
C GLY A 101 22.24 -26.19 -25.82
N GLU A 102 20.96 -25.91 -26.04
CA GLU A 102 20.50 -24.63 -26.58
C GLU A 102 20.42 -23.58 -25.46
N GLU A 103 20.79 -22.33 -25.74
CA GLU A 103 20.59 -21.24 -24.77
C GLU A 103 19.15 -20.73 -24.84
N VAL A 104 18.53 -20.52 -23.68
CA VAL A 104 17.19 -19.93 -23.61
C VAL A 104 17.29 -18.44 -23.95
N ASP A 105 16.46 -17.94 -24.86
CA ASP A 105 16.44 -16.52 -25.21
C ASP A 105 16.04 -15.64 -24.00
N ASN A 106 16.72 -14.50 -23.84
CA ASN A 106 16.50 -13.55 -22.75
C ASN A 106 15.09 -12.93 -22.77
N TYR A 107 14.47 -12.84 -23.94
CA TYR A 107 13.11 -12.31 -24.10
C TYR A 107 12.07 -13.41 -24.28
N LEU A 108 12.45 -14.69 -24.17
CA LEU A 108 11.58 -15.85 -24.37
C LEU A 108 10.86 -15.82 -25.72
N GLY A 109 11.51 -15.25 -26.74
CA GLY A 109 10.92 -15.04 -28.08
C GLY A 109 9.80 -13.99 -28.12
N ILE A 110 9.56 -13.24 -27.04
CA ILE A 110 8.52 -12.21 -27.01
C ILE A 110 9.07 -10.92 -27.64
N PRO A 111 8.51 -10.45 -28.77
CA PRO A 111 8.96 -9.21 -29.40
C PRO A 111 8.62 -8.01 -28.51
N MET A 112 9.59 -7.10 -28.31
CA MET A 112 9.38 -5.91 -27.49
C MET A 112 8.23 -5.04 -28.01
N GLU A 113 8.01 -5.05 -29.32
CA GLU A 113 6.95 -4.35 -30.03
C GLU A 113 5.56 -4.69 -29.50
N GLU A 114 5.35 -5.93 -29.09
CA GLU A 114 4.05 -6.42 -28.62
C GLU A 114 3.61 -5.72 -27.32
N PHE A 115 4.58 -5.46 -26.43
CA PHE A 115 4.34 -4.72 -25.18
C PHE A 115 3.98 -3.25 -25.42
N TYR A 116 4.26 -2.72 -26.62
CA TYR A 116 3.90 -1.35 -27.01
C TYR A 116 2.59 -1.28 -27.82
N LEU A 117 2.29 -2.31 -28.62
CA LEU A 117 1.21 -2.36 -29.61
C LEU A 117 -0.11 -2.92 -29.07
N SER A 118 -0.09 -3.57 -27.91
CA SER A 118 -1.28 -4.08 -27.22
C SER A 118 -2.22 -2.94 -26.85
N ASN A 119 -3.05 -2.51 -27.80
CA ASN A 119 -4.10 -1.51 -27.66
C ASN A 119 -5.45 -2.07 -28.15
N LYS A 120 -5.49 -3.35 -28.51
CA LYS A 120 -6.74 -4.06 -28.76
C LYS A 120 -7.20 -4.66 -27.44
N PRO A 121 -8.42 -4.34 -26.96
CA PRO A 121 -9.06 -5.17 -25.97
C PRO A 121 -9.33 -6.51 -26.66
N GLN A 122 -8.49 -7.52 -26.44
CA GLN A 122 -8.98 -8.89 -26.48
C GLN A 122 -9.92 -9.01 -25.28
N SER A 123 -11.16 -8.59 -25.52
CA SER A 123 -12.28 -8.92 -24.68
C SER A 123 -12.36 -10.44 -24.65
N MET A 124 -12.03 -11.06 -23.52
CA MET A 124 -12.59 -12.37 -23.17
C MET A 124 -14.09 -12.22 -22.88
N ARG A 125 -14.85 -11.76 -23.88
CA ARG A 125 -16.28 -12.00 -23.99
C ARG A 125 -16.47 -12.87 -25.22
N LEU A 126 -16.96 -14.07 -24.96
CA LEU A 126 -17.61 -14.91 -25.95
C LEU A 126 -18.80 -14.11 -26.50
N ASP A 127 -18.63 -13.42 -27.62
CA ASP A 127 -19.76 -13.08 -28.47
C ASP A 127 -19.99 -14.29 -29.38
N VAL A 128 -20.94 -15.12 -28.94
CA VAL A 128 -21.68 -16.03 -29.81
C VAL A 128 -22.47 -15.15 -30.75
N ASP A 129 -21.95 -14.92 -31.95
CA ASP A 129 -22.69 -14.68 -33.20
C ASP A 129 -21.72 -14.15 -34.26
N ASP A 130 -21.09 -15.05 -35.03
CA ASP A 130 -21.03 -14.86 -36.48
C ASP A 130 -20.74 -16.20 -37.19
N ILE A 131 -21.80 -16.81 -37.70
CA ILE A 131 -21.76 -17.97 -38.59
C ILE A 131 -21.64 -17.43 -40.01
N GLY A 132 -20.48 -17.64 -40.65
CA GLY A 132 -20.39 -17.74 -42.10
C GLY A 132 -19.43 -16.78 -42.79
N GLY A 133 -18.26 -17.30 -43.20
CA GLY A 133 -17.35 -16.59 -44.10
C GLY A 133 -16.04 -17.32 -44.36
N PHE A 134 -16.09 -18.36 -45.21
CA PHE A 134 -14.90 -19.04 -45.75
C PHE A 134 -14.00 -18.07 -46.54
N SER A 135 -12.72 -17.95 -46.19
CA SER A 135 -11.57 -17.92 -47.12
C SER A 135 -10.23 -18.01 -46.38
N SER A 136 -9.30 -18.73 -46.99
CA SER A 136 -8.22 -19.53 -46.41
C SER A 136 -6.86 -18.84 -46.16
N HIS A 137 -6.11 -19.46 -45.25
CA HIS A 137 -4.64 -19.51 -45.07
C HIS A 137 -3.95 -18.39 -44.29
N ASN A 138 -3.75 -18.62 -42.99
CA ASN A 138 -2.45 -19.06 -42.49
C ASN A 138 -2.60 -19.84 -41.18
N ILE A 139 -1.81 -20.90 -41.07
CA ILE A 139 -1.73 -21.84 -39.95
C ILE A 139 -0.90 -21.17 -38.85
N HIS A 140 -1.56 -20.64 -37.83
CA HIS A 140 -1.07 -20.67 -36.45
C HIS A 140 -2.31 -20.74 -35.56
N ASP A 141 -2.42 -21.88 -34.90
CA ASP A 141 -3.43 -22.22 -33.90
C ASP A 141 -3.12 -21.42 -32.62
N ASP A 142 -3.26 -20.09 -32.68
CA ASP A 142 -3.09 -19.19 -31.53
C ASP A 142 -4.37 -19.19 -30.69
N HIS A 143 -4.73 -20.35 -30.15
CA HIS A 143 -5.34 -20.37 -28.84
C HIS A 143 -4.22 -20.01 -27.86
N GLU A 144 -4.06 -18.71 -27.55
CA GLU A 144 -3.19 -18.26 -26.46
C GLU A 144 -3.56 -19.02 -25.19
N GLU A 145 -2.76 -20.03 -24.85
CA GLU A 145 -2.96 -20.91 -23.72
C GLU A 145 -2.93 -20.04 -22.45
N ALA A 146 -4.08 -19.81 -21.83
CA ALA A 146 -4.17 -18.99 -20.64
C ALA A 146 -3.39 -19.66 -19.50
N PHE A 147 -2.57 -18.89 -18.78
CA PHE A 147 -1.83 -19.40 -17.63
C PHE A 147 -2.77 -20.11 -16.64
N SER A 148 -2.38 -21.31 -16.21
CA SER A 148 -3.16 -22.18 -15.34
C SER A 148 -2.27 -22.84 -14.29
N ASP A 149 -2.88 -23.46 -13.28
CA ASP A 149 -2.17 -24.23 -12.26
C ASP A 149 -1.38 -25.41 -12.87
N GLU A 150 -1.91 -26.02 -13.93
CA GLU A 150 -1.24 -27.09 -14.68
C GLU A 150 0.03 -26.59 -15.39
N ILE A 151 -0.05 -25.40 -16.01
CA ILE A 151 1.11 -24.75 -16.64
C ILE A 151 2.18 -24.41 -15.58
N ALA A 152 1.76 -23.91 -14.41
CA ALA A 152 2.67 -23.61 -13.31
C ALA A 152 3.44 -24.87 -12.84
N LEU A 153 2.74 -25.99 -12.66
CA LEU A 153 3.36 -27.27 -12.30
C LEU A 153 4.34 -27.74 -13.38
N ALA A 154 3.95 -27.67 -14.66
CA ALA A 154 4.81 -28.09 -15.76
C ALA A 154 6.08 -27.23 -15.89
N ILE A 155 5.99 -25.91 -15.67
CA ILE A 155 7.16 -25.04 -15.59
C ILE A 155 8.07 -25.48 -14.44
N ASN A 156 7.52 -25.71 -13.25
CA ASN A 156 8.31 -26.10 -12.07
C ASN A 156 9.04 -27.43 -12.26
N GLU A 157 8.39 -28.44 -12.85
CA GLU A 157 9.05 -29.71 -13.19
C GLU A 157 10.26 -29.47 -14.13
N LYS A 158 10.08 -28.64 -15.16
CA LYS A 158 11.15 -28.32 -16.12
C LYS A 158 12.27 -27.49 -15.50
N LEU A 159 11.96 -26.56 -14.61
CA LEU A 159 12.97 -25.76 -13.88
C LEU A 159 13.83 -26.61 -12.95
N THR A 160 13.47 -27.86 -12.62
CA THR A 160 14.37 -28.76 -11.88
C THR A 160 15.44 -29.42 -12.75
N VAL A 161 15.21 -29.50 -14.07
CA VAL A 161 16.06 -30.21 -15.02
C VAL A 161 16.86 -29.23 -15.88
N VAL A 162 16.20 -28.17 -16.36
CA VAL A 162 16.79 -27.17 -17.26
C VAL A 162 17.40 -26.05 -16.42
N LYS A 163 18.71 -25.82 -16.58
CA LYS A 163 19.39 -24.69 -15.93
C LYS A 163 19.32 -23.45 -16.82
N LEU A 164 18.73 -22.38 -16.30
CA LEU A 164 18.70 -21.09 -17.00
C LEU A 164 20.04 -20.39 -16.80
N THR A 165 20.80 -20.13 -17.87
CA THR A 165 22.16 -19.55 -17.78
C THR A 165 22.15 -18.11 -17.27
N GLN A 166 21.04 -17.40 -17.45
CA GLN A 166 20.83 -16.03 -17.01
C GLN A 166 20.54 -15.90 -15.51
N LEU A 167 20.11 -16.99 -14.86
CA LEU A 167 19.74 -16.99 -13.46
C LEU A 167 20.77 -17.77 -12.64
N SER A 168 21.12 -17.24 -11.48
CA SER A 168 21.80 -18.05 -10.47
C SER A 168 20.88 -19.18 -10.00
N GLY A 169 21.47 -20.25 -9.45
CA GLY A 169 20.67 -21.35 -8.88
C GLY A 169 19.70 -20.89 -7.78
N HIS A 170 20.07 -19.86 -7.03
CA HIS A 170 19.18 -19.25 -6.04
C HIS A 170 18.01 -18.48 -6.68
N GLU A 171 18.26 -17.68 -7.71
CA GLU A 171 17.21 -16.97 -8.45
C GLU A 171 16.27 -17.92 -9.19
N GLN A 172 16.78 -19.06 -9.68
CA GLN A 172 15.96 -20.10 -10.30
C GLN A 172 15.03 -20.79 -9.30
N ILE A 173 15.49 -21.03 -8.06
CA ILE A 173 14.62 -21.50 -6.96
C ILE A 173 13.56 -20.44 -6.63
N GLN A 174 13.94 -19.17 -6.58
CA GLN A 174 12.99 -18.08 -6.34
C GLN A 174 11.95 -17.97 -7.46
N LEU A 175 12.35 -18.16 -8.72
CA LEU A 175 11.43 -18.20 -9.85
C LEU A 175 10.44 -19.36 -9.70
N ALA A 176 10.90 -20.56 -9.36
CA ALA A 176 10.03 -21.71 -9.12
C ALA A 176 9.02 -21.45 -7.98
N ASP A 177 9.49 -20.87 -6.87
CA ASP A 177 8.62 -20.46 -5.76
C ASP A 177 7.54 -19.45 -6.23
N ILE A 178 7.92 -18.46 -7.06
CA ILE A 178 6.98 -17.47 -7.62
C ILE A 178 5.97 -18.13 -8.57
N VAL A 179 6.43 -19.02 -9.47
CA VAL A 179 5.56 -19.76 -10.40
C VAL A 179 4.53 -20.58 -9.65
N GLU A 180 4.93 -21.29 -8.58
CA GLU A 180 4.03 -22.03 -7.70
C GLU A 180 2.98 -21.11 -7.08
N CYS A 181 3.41 -19.95 -6.55
CA CYS A 181 2.51 -18.96 -5.96
C CYS A 181 1.49 -18.45 -6.98
N CYS A 182 1.93 -18.17 -8.22
CA CYS A 182 1.06 -17.71 -9.29
C CYS A 182 0.02 -18.77 -9.69
N GLY A 183 0.42 -20.02 -9.85
CA GLY A 183 -0.51 -21.13 -10.17
C GLY A 183 -1.62 -21.28 -9.13
N MET A 184 -1.24 -21.24 -7.85
CA MET A 184 -2.18 -21.33 -6.73
C MET A 184 -3.16 -20.14 -6.69
N VAL A 185 -2.68 -18.91 -6.94
CA VAL A 185 -3.54 -17.72 -6.99
C VAL A 185 -4.50 -17.79 -8.17
N GLU A 186 -4.04 -18.27 -9.33
CA GLU A 186 -4.88 -18.41 -10.51
C GLU A 186 -6.01 -19.44 -10.30
N GLY A 187 -5.71 -20.54 -9.60
CA GLY A 187 -6.72 -21.52 -9.19
C GLY A 187 -7.84 -20.95 -8.32
N GLN A 188 -7.57 -19.88 -7.56
CA GLN A 188 -8.55 -19.21 -6.68
C GLN A 188 -9.01 -17.83 -7.20
N ARG A 189 -8.63 -17.45 -8.42
CA ARG A 189 -8.84 -16.11 -8.96
C ARG A 189 -10.31 -15.69 -9.01
N ARG A 190 -11.23 -16.62 -9.27
CA ARG A 190 -12.67 -16.33 -9.34
C ARG A 190 -13.27 -15.91 -8.00
N SER A 191 -12.64 -16.29 -6.88
CA SER A 191 -13.07 -15.95 -5.52
C SER A 191 -12.30 -14.79 -4.90
N LEU A 192 -11.28 -14.27 -5.58
CA LEU A 192 -10.38 -13.24 -5.05
C LEU A 192 -10.55 -11.94 -5.82
N ASP A 193 -10.57 -10.84 -5.08
CA ASP A 193 -10.31 -9.54 -5.65
C ASP A 193 -8.80 -9.34 -5.87
N GLU A 194 -8.42 -8.29 -6.58
CA GLU A 194 -7.02 -8.06 -6.91
C GLU A 194 -6.13 -7.90 -5.66
N ASN A 195 -6.63 -7.22 -4.63
CA ASN A 195 -5.91 -7.03 -3.38
C ASN A 195 -5.75 -8.34 -2.61
N GLY A 196 -6.76 -9.21 -2.64
CA GLY A 196 -6.67 -10.56 -2.11
C GLY A 196 -5.67 -11.43 -2.88
N ALA A 197 -5.66 -11.36 -4.21
CA ALA A 197 -4.67 -12.05 -5.04
C ALA A 197 -3.23 -11.59 -4.72
N ARG A 198 -3.00 -10.29 -4.56
CA ARG A 198 -1.69 -9.72 -4.15
C ARG A 198 -1.26 -10.27 -2.80
N PHE A 199 -2.12 -10.20 -1.79
CA PHE A 199 -1.80 -10.72 -0.46
C PHE A 199 -1.50 -12.22 -0.51
N MET A 200 -2.32 -13.01 -1.20
CA MET A 200 -2.16 -14.46 -1.29
C MET A 200 -0.83 -14.86 -1.92
N LEU A 201 -0.43 -14.20 -3.02
CA LEU A 201 0.85 -14.42 -3.69
C LEU A 201 2.01 -14.19 -2.71
N PHE A 202 2.05 -13.03 -2.06
CA PHE A 202 3.15 -12.68 -1.16
C PHE A 202 3.14 -13.46 0.16
N PHE A 203 1.96 -13.80 0.68
CA PHE A 203 1.84 -14.69 1.84
C PHE A 203 2.39 -16.08 1.53
N ARG A 204 2.04 -16.66 0.37
CA ARG A 204 2.56 -17.97 -0.03
C ARG A 204 4.07 -17.92 -0.21
N GLN A 205 4.56 -16.86 -0.84
CA GLN A 205 6.00 -16.62 -1.00
C GLN A 205 6.72 -16.46 0.35
N HIS A 206 6.08 -15.82 1.34
CA HIS A 206 6.59 -15.72 2.71
C HIS A 206 6.68 -17.09 3.37
N VAL A 207 5.63 -17.90 3.26
CA VAL A 207 5.58 -19.27 3.78
C VAL A 207 6.67 -20.17 3.17
N LEU A 208 6.86 -20.13 1.85
CA LEU A 208 7.89 -20.92 1.16
C LEU A 208 9.31 -20.53 1.57
N ARG A 209 9.50 -19.26 1.97
CA ARG A 209 10.79 -18.73 2.44
C ARG A 209 10.98 -18.82 3.96
N ARG A 210 9.98 -19.28 4.70
CA ARG A 210 10.06 -19.43 6.15
C ARG A 210 11.23 -20.33 6.51
N GLY A 211 12.16 -19.82 7.33
CA GLY A 211 13.38 -20.54 7.72
C GLY A 211 14.57 -20.42 6.76
N ARG A 212 14.41 -19.82 5.57
CA ARG A 212 15.50 -19.48 4.63
C ARG A 212 16.02 -18.04 4.80
N THR A 213 15.20 -17.16 5.37
CA THR A 213 15.50 -15.74 5.56
C THR A 213 15.36 -15.33 7.02
N ASN A 214 16.07 -14.27 7.43
CA ASN A 214 16.00 -13.71 8.78
C ASN A 214 14.76 -12.81 9.01
N GLU A 215 13.92 -12.60 7.99
CA GLU A 215 12.71 -11.77 8.10
C GLU A 215 11.56 -12.58 8.67
N MET A 216 11.24 -12.31 9.94
CA MET A 216 10.23 -13.06 10.69
C MET A 216 8.80 -12.52 10.50
N HIS A 217 8.61 -11.41 9.76
CA HIS A 217 7.33 -10.70 9.71
C HIS A 217 6.99 -10.22 8.30
N MET A 218 5.72 -10.34 7.92
CA MET A 218 5.18 -9.76 6.69
C MET A 218 5.28 -8.23 6.71
N SER A 219 5.53 -7.62 5.56
CA SER A 219 5.66 -6.17 5.49
C SER A 219 4.29 -5.49 5.58
N TRP A 220 4.30 -4.21 5.95
CA TRP A 220 3.09 -3.40 5.99
C TRP A 220 2.42 -3.25 4.62
N ARG A 221 3.14 -3.45 3.50
CA ARG A 221 2.53 -3.49 2.17
C ARG A 221 1.55 -4.65 2.06
N GLU A 222 1.98 -5.87 2.39
CA GLU A 222 1.10 -7.03 2.26
C GLU A 222 -0.10 -6.94 3.23
N ILE A 223 0.13 -6.43 4.45
CA ILE A 223 -0.95 -6.15 5.40
C ILE A 223 -1.98 -5.17 4.78
N ASN A 224 -1.53 -4.11 4.11
CA ASN A 224 -2.43 -3.15 3.46
C ASN A 224 -3.21 -3.77 2.30
N TRP A 225 -2.63 -4.70 1.55
CA TRP A 225 -3.36 -5.45 0.51
C TRP A 225 -4.50 -6.25 1.10
N ALA A 226 -4.23 -7.06 2.13
CA ALA A 226 -5.31 -7.77 2.82
C ALA A 226 -6.34 -6.82 3.44
N PHE A 227 -5.89 -5.69 4.01
CA PHE A 227 -6.77 -4.73 4.66
C PHE A 227 -7.75 -4.06 3.69
N HIS A 228 -7.31 -3.79 2.46
CA HIS A 228 -8.14 -3.19 1.43
C HIS A 228 -8.85 -4.20 0.51
N SER A 229 -8.67 -5.50 0.76
CA SER A 229 -9.35 -6.56 0.02
C SER A 229 -10.83 -6.66 0.41
N THR A 230 -11.69 -6.94 -0.56
CA THR A 230 -13.11 -7.27 -0.33
C THR A 230 -13.33 -8.75 -0.02
N SER A 231 -12.33 -9.61 -0.26
CA SER A 231 -12.41 -11.07 -0.09
C SER A 231 -11.72 -11.56 1.20
N GLN A 232 -11.80 -10.78 2.29
CA GLN A 232 -11.10 -11.08 3.54
C GLN A 232 -11.44 -12.43 4.15
N ASP A 233 -12.69 -12.91 3.98
CA ASP A 233 -13.11 -14.23 4.47
C ASP A 233 -12.33 -15.36 3.78
N VAL A 234 -12.17 -15.26 2.45
CA VAL A 234 -11.40 -16.22 1.65
C VAL A 234 -9.92 -16.21 2.06
N LEU A 235 -9.36 -15.01 2.32
CA LEU A 235 -8.00 -14.87 2.82
C LEU A 235 -7.84 -15.47 4.22
N GLY A 236 -8.81 -15.25 5.11
CA GLY A 236 -8.83 -15.78 6.47
C GLY A 236 -8.83 -17.31 6.49
N ASP A 237 -9.67 -17.92 5.66
CA ASP A 237 -9.75 -19.38 5.48
C ASP A 237 -8.46 -19.95 4.89
N PHE A 238 -7.90 -19.28 3.88
CA PHE A 238 -6.64 -19.68 3.26
C PHE A 238 -5.49 -19.68 4.29
N VAL A 239 -5.38 -18.61 5.08
CA VAL A 239 -4.39 -18.52 6.16
C VAL A 239 -4.65 -19.59 7.23
N ASP A 240 -5.91 -19.88 7.60
CA ASP A 240 -6.21 -20.93 8.58
C ASP A 240 -5.79 -22.33 8.11
N ARG A 241 -5.99 -22.63 6.82
CA ARG A 241 -5.58 -23.91 6.22
C ARG A 241 -4.06 -24.08 6.27
N GLN A 242 -3.31 -23.02 5.98
CA GLN A 242 -1.85 -23.04 6.00
C GLN A 242 -1.29 -23.43 7.38
N TYR A 243 -1.94 -23.00 8.45
CA TYR A 243 -1.57 -23.32 9.83
C TYR A 243 -2.38 -24.48 10.44
N HIS A 244 -3.11 -25.23 9.62
CA HIS A 244 -3.94 -26.36 10.06
C HIS A 244 -4.90 -26.01 11.22
N SER A 245 -5.41 -24.77 11.23
CA SER A 245 -6.23 -24.19 12.31
C SER A 245 -5.58 -24.17 13.70
N ARG A 246 -4.25 -24.33 13.80
CA ARG A 246 -3.46 -24.33 15.05
C ARG A 246 -2.54 -23.11 15.19
N MET A 247 -2.93 -22.00 14.55
CA MET A 247 -2.20 -20.73 14.61
C MET A 247 -2.08 -20.22 16.07
N ILE A 248 -0.84 -19.98 16.51
CA ILE A 248 -0.53 -19.32 17.79
C ILE A 248 -0.29 -17.82 17.60
N TRP A 249 -0.04 -17.07 18.68
CA TRP A 249 0.16 -15.62 18.60
C TRP A 249 1.34 -15.22 17.73
N GLU A 250 2.43 -15.97 17.82
CA GLU A 250 3.67 -15.71 17.06
C GLU A 250 3.39 -15.74 15.55
N ASP A 251 2.65 -16.76 15.10
CA ASP A 251 2.21 -16.89 13.71
C ASP A 251 1.25 -15.76 13.31
N ALA A 252 0.27 -15.43 14.17
CA ALA A 252 -0.70 -14.36 13.88
C ALA A 252 -0.04 -12.99 13.78
N ARG A 253 1.00 -12.74 14.59
CA ARG A 253 1.84 -11.53 14.57
C ARG A 253 2.74 -11.50 13.34
N GLU A 254 3.30 -12.63 12.94
CA GLU A 254 4.11 -12.77 11.71
C GLU A 254 3.32 -12.34 10.47
N ILE A 255 2.04 -12.69 10.39
CA ILE A 255 1.17 -12.41 9.23
C ILE A 255 0.46 -11.05 9.36
N GLY A 256 0.33 -10.54 10.59
CA GLY A 256 -0.44 -9.33 10.86
C GLY A 256 -1.95 -9.51 10.73
N VAL A 257 -2.50 -10.71 11.05
CA VAL A 257 -3.93 -11.03 10.90
C VAL A 257 -4.85 -9.98 11.52
N PHE A 258 -4.52 -9.52 12.72
CA PHE A 258 -5.30 -8.49 13.43
C PHE A 258 -5.08 -7.06 12.92
N MET A 259 -4.20 -6.86 11.93
CA MET A 259 -4.00 -5.54 11.33
C MET A 259 -4.88 -5.38 10.08
N TRP A 260 -5.21 -6.47 9.39
CA TRP A 260 -6.00 -6.41 8.16
C TRP A 260 -7.45 -6.84 8.30
N LEU A 261 -7.82 -7.69 9.26
CA LEU A 261 -9.23 -8.05 9.48
C LEU A 261 -10.08 -6.81 9.79
N ALA A 262 -11.12 -6.55 9.00
CA ALA A 262 -11.99 -5.38 9.17
C ALA A 262 -13.19 -5.66 10.10
N ASP A 263 -13.74 -6.87 10.07
CA ASP A 263 -14.93 -7.22 10.85
C ASP A 263 -14.60 -7.55 12.32
N GLU A 264 -15.25 -6.85 13.26
CA GLU A 264 -15.05 -7.03 14.70
C GLU A 264 -15.40 -8.45 15.15
N THR A 265 -16.43 -9.07 14.54
CA THR A 265 -16.84 -10.43 14.92
C THR A 265 -15.78 -11.45 14.53
N SER A 266 -15.21 -11.31 13.33
CA SER A 266 -14.11 -12.10 12.81
C SER A 266 -12.83 -11.91 13.62
N VAL A 267 -12.49 -10.66 13.98
CA VAL A 267 -11.37 -10.34 14.89
C VAL A 267 -11.53 -11.08 16.22
N ARG A 268 -12.69 -10.99 16.87
CA ARG A 268 -12.95 -11.67 18.15
C ARG A 268 -12.92 -13.19 18.03
N LYS A 269 -13.51 -13.75 16.98
CA LYS A 269 -13.51 -15.20 16.71
C LYS A 269 -12.09 -15.73 16.55
N ARG A 270 -11.28 -15.06 15.72
CA ARG A 270 -9.88 -15.43 15.45
C ARG A 270 -9.02 -15.28 16.69
N PHE A 271 -9.22 -14.21 17.47
CA PHE A 271 -8.51 -14.00 18.73
C PHE A 271 -8.86 -15.06 19.79
N GLU A 272 -10.11 -15.54 19.82
CA GLU A 272 -10.51 -16.67 20.67
C GLU A 272 -9.87 -17.99 20.22
N GLN A 273 -9.77 -18.23 18.90
CA GLN A 273 -9.08 -19.41 18.38
C GLN A 273 -7.60 -19.42 18.80
N ILE A 274 -6.91 -18.28 18.73
CA ILE A 274 -5.54 -18.16 19.24
C ILE A 274 -5.47 -18.42 20.74
N ALA A 275 -6.44 -17.91 21.54
CA ALA A 275 -6.49 -18.19 22.97
C ALA A 275 -6.55 -19.70 23.27
N ARG A 276 -7.36 -20.43 22.49
CA ARG A 276 -7.47 -21.90 22.59
C ARG A 276 -6.17 -22.58 22.18
N ASN A 277 -5.58 -22.16 21.06
CA ASN A 277 -4.35 -22.75 20.53
C ASN A 277 -3.14 -22.53 21.46
N GLU A 278 -3.03 -21.34 22.07
CA GLU A 278 -2.00 -21.03 23.07
C GLU A 278 -2.14 -21.89 24.32
N TYR A 279 -3.38 -22.16 24.77
CA TYR A 279 -3.62 -23.08 25.88
C TYR A 279 -3.18 -24.52 25.56
N THR A 280 -3.30 -24.94 24.30
CA THR A 280 -2.93 -26.28 23.82
C THR A 280 -1.56 -26.36 23.18
N LYS A 281 -0.74 -25.29 23.22
CA LYS A 281 0.58 -25.25 22.58
C LYS A 281 1.55 -26.27 23.19
N ASN A 282 1.49 -26.42 24.52
CA ASN A 282 2.33 -27.33 25.29
C ASN A 282 1.47 -28.40 25.98
N ASP A 283 2.05 -29.58 26.23
CA ASP A 283 1.36 -30.70 26.89
C ASP A 283 0.89 -30.36 28.31
N ASP A 284 1.61 -29.46 29.00
CA ASP A 284 1.31 -29.00 30.36
C ASP A 284 0.02 -28.16 30.47
N LYS A 285 -0.56 -27.75 29.33
CA LYS A 285 -1.83 -26.99 29.22
C LYS A 285 -1.97 -25.88 30.27
N SER A 286 -1.04 -24.92 30.24
CA SER A 286 -0.97 -23.84 31.21
C SER A 286 -2.03 -22.75 30.93
N PRO A 287 -2.94 -22.44 31.87
CA PRO A 287 -3.89 -21.33 31.72
C PRO A 287 -3.22 -19.95 31.74
N ILE A 288 -1.94 -19.85 32.12
CA ILE A 288 -1.20 -18.59 32.16
C ILE A 288 -1.02 -18.04 30.74
N ASP A 289 -0.72 -18.91 29.78
CA ASP A 289 -0.37 -18.53 28.41
C ASP A 289 -1.58 -17.94 27.65
N CYS A 290 -2.77 -18.47 27.91
CA CYS A 290 -4.03 -18.01 27.32
C CYS A 290 -4.74 -16.90 28.12
N SER A 291 -4.27 -16.58 29.34
CA SER A 291 -4.95 -15.63 30.25
C SER A 291 -5.15 -14.25 29.61
N LEU A 292 -4.12 -13.73 28.93
CA LEU A 292 -4.18 -12.43 28.27
C LEU A 292 -5.30 -12.36 27.24
N PHE A 293 -5.43 -13.41 26.43
CA PHE A 293 -6.38 -13.46 25.33
C PHE A 293 -7.83 -13.57 25.81
N TYR A 294 -8.10 -14.47 26.76
CA TYR A 294 -9.45 -14.63 27.29
C TYR A 294 -9.92 -13.40 28.08
N LEU A 295 -9.01 -12.74 28.80
CA LEU A 295 -9.36 -11.52 29.54
C LEU A 295 -9.54 -10.32 28.61
N ALA A 296 -8.79 -10.23 27.51
CA ALA A 296 -9.05 -9.25 26.46
C ALA A 296 -10.43 -9.44 25.82
N LEU A 297 -10.90 -10.69 25.67
CA LEU A 297 -12.26 -11.01 25.21
C LEU A 297 -13.34 -10.83 26.29
N LYS A 298 -12.98 -10.39 27.50
CA LYS A 298 -13.87 -10.32 28.68
C LYS A 298 -14.50 -11.67 29.06
N ARG A 299 -13.85 -12.78 28.71
CA ARG A 299 -14.30 -14.17 28.98
C ARG A 299 -13.64 -14.78 30.21
N LYS A 300 -13.77 -14.07 31.33
CA LYS A 300 -13.24 -14.49 32.63
C LYS A 300 -13.76 -15.87 33.07
N THR A 301 -15.02 -16.19 32.76
CA THR A 301 -15.66 -17.47 33.15
C THR A 301 -14.97 -18.68 32.52
N ILE A 302 -14.56 -18.58 31.24
CA ILE A 302 -13.80 -19.63 30.55
C ILE A 302 -12.45 -19.81 31.25
N LEU A 303 -11.73 -18.71 31.49
CA LEU A 303 -10.43 -18.75 32.16
C LEU A 303 -10.52 -19.38 33.56
N GLN A 304 -11.56 -19.04 34.34
CA GLN A 304 -11.82 -19.65 35.64
C GLN A 304 -12.03 -21.18 35.54
N GLY A 305 -12.72 -21.64 34.48
CA GLY A 305 -12.87 -23.06 34.18
C GLY A 305 -11.55 -23.76 33.86
N LEU A 306 -10.70 -23.13 33.03
CA LEU A 306 -9.37 -23.66 32.69
C LEU A 306 -8.49 -23.79 33.93
N TRP A 307 -8.47 -22.77 34.79
CA TRP A 307 -7.76 -22.83 36.07
C TRP A 307 -8.26 -23.94 37.00
N ARG A 308 -9.54 -24.36 36.90
CA ARG A 308 -10.10 -25.48 37.67
C ARG A 308 -9.52 -26.83 37.26
N VAL A 309 -9.28 -27.00 35.96
CA VAL A 309 -8.78 -28.27 35.37
C VAL A 309 -7.26 -28.35 35.41
N ALA A 310 -6.56 -27.21 35.42
CA ALA A 310 -5.11 -27.17 35.51
C ALA A 310 -4.60 -27.93 36.75
N SER A 311 -3.49 -28.65 36.60
CA SER A 311 -2.82 -29.37 37.68
C SER A 311 -1.34 -28.99 37.69
N GLY A 312 -0.67 -29.12 38.84
CA GLY A 312 0.77 -28.85 38.95
C GLY A 312 1.20 -27.38 38.98
N ILE A 313 0.28 -26.41 38.91
CA ILE A 313 0.61 -24.98 38.95
C ILE A 313 0.48 -24.42 40.39
N LYS A 314 1.59 -23.97 40.97
CA LYS A 314 1.64 -23.42 42.36
C LYS A 314 0.65 -22.27 42.59
N GLU A 315 0.38 -21.48 41.56
CA GLU A 315 -0.48 -20.28 41.62
C GLU A 315 -1.96 -20.57 41.38
N GLN A 316 -2.34 -21.83 41.20
CA GLN A 316 -3.72 -22.23 40.88
C GLN A 316 -4.72 -21.81 41.96
N ALA A 317 -4.55 -22.30 43.19
CA ALA A 317 -5.46 -22.02 44.29
C ALA A 317 -5.64 -20.52 44.60
N PRO A 318 -4.57 -19.68 44.70
CA PRO A 318 -4.75 -18.25 44.93
C PRO A 318 -5.42 -17.55 43.73
N THR A 319 -5.06 -17.91 42.49
CA THR A 319 -5.65 -17.30 41.29
C THR A 319 -7.14 -17.63 41.17
N GLN A 320 -7.54 -18.89 41.44
CA GLN A 320 -8.95 -19.27 41.45
C GLN A 320 -9.78 -18.50 42.49
N LYS A 321 -9.25 -18.34 43.71
CA LYS A 321 -9.93 -17.56 44.77
C LYS A 321 -10.17 -16.12 44.33
N ILE A 322 -9.20 -15.52 43.63
CA ILE A 322 -9.33 -14.16 43.13
C ILE A 322 -10.32 -14.11 41.95
N LEU A 323 -10.21 -15.03 41.00
CA LEU A 323 -11.13 -15.14 39.86
C LEU A 323 -12.57 -15.48 40.25
N ALA A 324 -12.84 -15.97 41.46
CA ALA A 324 -14.19 -16.20 41.94
C ALA A 324 -14.96 -14.89 42.25
N ASN A 325 -14.27 -13.78 42.47
CA ASN A 325 -14.89 -12.52 42.89
C ASN A 325 -15.48 -11.72 41.73
N ASN A 326 -16.37 -10.77 42.02
CA ASN A 326 -16.93 -9.87 41.01
C ASN A 326 -15.98 -8.70 40.71
N PHE A 327 -15.52 -8.57 39.46
CA PHE A 327 -14.61 -7.49 39.03
C PHE A 327 -15.33 -6.25 38.52
N ASP A 328 -16.66 -6.22 38.57
CA ASP A 328 -17.42 -4.97 38.44
C ASP A 328 -17.28 -4.09 39.68
N GLU A 329 -16.90 -4.68 40.83
CA GLU A 329 -16.64 -3.94 42.06
C GLU A 329 -15.23 -3.30 42.08
N PRO A 330 -15.10 -2.02 42.48
CA PRO A 330 -13.82 -1.30 42.46
C PRO A 330 -12.77 -1.92 43.40
N LYS A 331 -13.21 -2.57 44.48
CA LYS A 331 -12.35 -3.31 45.41
C LYS A 331 -11.55 -4.38 44.69
N TRP A 332 -12.22 -5.20 43.88
CA TRP A 332 -11.58 -6.33 43.19
C TRP A 332 -10.77 -5.88 41.98
N ARG A 333 -11.15 -4.79 41.31
CA ARG A 333 -10.30 -4.13 40.30
C ARG A 333 -8.97 -3.66 40.90
N THR A 334 -9.02 -3.04 42.08
CA THR A 334 -7.80 -2.61 42.80
C THR A 334 -6.91 -3.79 43.19
N VAL A 335 -7.50 -4.91 43.61
CA VAL A 335 -6.74 -6.14 43.90
C VAL A 335 -6.07 -6.70 42.64
N ALA A 336 -6.78 -6.74 41.51
CA ALA A 336 -6.21 -7.18 40.23
C ALA A 336 -5.04 -6.29 39.81
N MET A 337 -5.20 -4.97 39.93
CA MET A 337 -4.15 -3.99 39.61
C MET A 337 -2.90 -4.16 40.49
N LYS A 338 -3.06 -4.36 41.81
CA LYS A 338 -1.94 -4.65 42.71
C LYS A 338 -1.21 -5.94 42.32
N ASN A 339 -1.95 -6.97 41.93
CA ASN A 339 -1.35 -8.22 41.43
C ASN A 339 -0.62 -8.01 40.10
N ALA A 340 -1.14 -7.18 39.21
CA ALA A 340 -0.49 -6.83 37.96
C ALA A 340 0.89 -6.17 38.20
N TYR A 341 0.97 -5.19 39.11
CA TYR A 341 2.25 -4.57 39.49
C TYR A 341 3.23 -5.56 40.15
N ALA A 342 2.74 -6.48 40.99
CA ALA A 342 3.56 -7.53 41.57
C ALA A 342 4.09 -8.53 40.51
N LEU A 343 3.37 -8.75 39.42
CA LEU A 343 3.82 -9.58 38.29
C LEU A 343 4.81 -8.84 37.39
N LEU A 344 4.65 -7.52 37.24
CA LEU A 344 5.62 -6.66 36.56
C LEU A 344 6.99 -6.71 37.23
N SER A 345 7.05 -6.62 38.57
CA SER A 345 8.32 -6.71 39.31
C SER A 345 8.99 -8.08 39.18
N LYS A 346 8.19 -9.15 38.98
CA LYS A 346 8.68 -10.51 38.68
C LYS A 346 9.02 -10.74 37.21
N ARG A 347 8.98 -9.70 36.37
CA ARG A 347 9.22 -9.75 34.91
C ARG A 347 8.27 -10.66 34.13
N ARG A 348 7.09 -10.97 34.68
CA ARG A 348 6.05 -11.76 34.00
C ARG A 348 5.10 -10.85 33.24
N PHE A 349 5.62 -10.16 32.22
CA PHE A 349 4.94 -9.03 31.55
C PHE A 349 3.61 -9.42 30.88
N ARG A 350 3.59 -10.52 30.13
CA ARG A 350 2.36 -10.99 29.44
C ARG A 350 1.23 -11.29 30.42
N TYR A 351 1.57 -11.94 31.54
CA TYR A 351 0.60 -12.24 32.58
C TYR A 351 0.18 -10.98 33.35
N ALA A 352 1.11 -10.05 33.62
CA ALA A 352 0.79 -8.75 34.21
C ALA A 352 -0.22 -7.96 33.37
N ALA A 353 -0.05 -7.91 32.04
CA ALA A 353 -1.01 -7.29 31.14
C ALA A 353 -2.41 -7.93 31.25
N ALA A 354 -2.48 -9.27 31.38
CA ALA A 354 -3.75 -9.97 31.61
C ALA A 354 -4.44 -9.52 32.91
N TRP A 355 -3.68 -9.33 33.99
CA TRP A 355 -4.21 -8.84 35.27
C TRP A 355 -4.65 -7.37 35.22
N PHE A 356 -3.99 -6.51 34.43
CA PHE A 356 -4.49 -5.16 34.16
C PHE A 356 -5.84 -5.19 33.44
N LEU A 357 -6.02 -6.07 32.45
CA LEU A 357 -7.32 -6.24 31.78
C LEU A 357 -8.42 -6.77 32.71
N LEU A 358 -8.07 -7.66 33.65
CA LEU A 358 -9.00 -8.13 34.70
C LEU A 358 -9.45 -6.97 35.62
N GLY A 359 -8.57 -5.98 35.81
CA GLY A 359 -8.86 -4.76 36.56
C GLY A 359 -9.55 -3.65 35.75
N ASP A 360 -9.96 -3.91 34.51
CA ASP A 360 -10.55 -2.91 33.59
C ASP A 360 -9.60 -1.74 33.26
N CYS A 361 -8.28 -2.00 33.28
CA CYS A 361 -7.22 -1.02 33.04
C CYS A 361 -6.53 -1.29 31.69
N LEU A 362 -7.25 -1.03 30.58
CA LEU A 362 -6.75 -1.30 29.22
C LEU A 362 -5.47 -0.51 28.89
N GLN A 363 -5.40 0.77 29.26
CA GLN A 363 -4.24 1.64 28.96
C GLN A 363 -2.94 1.11 29.57
N ASP A 364 -3.01 0.56 30.79
CA ASP A 364 -1.85 -0.03 31.46
C ASP A 364 -1.43 -1.34 30.77
N ALA A 365 -2.38 -2.20 30.41
CA ALA A 365 -2.10 -3.42 29.67
C ALA A 365 -1.42 -3.13 28.31
N VAL A 366 -1.91 -2.12 27.59
CA VAL A 366 -1.31 -1.63 26.33
C VAL A 366 0.09 -1.10 26.56
N SER A 367 0.29 -0.30 27.60
CA SER A 367 1.60 0.22 27.98
C SER A 367 2.60 -0.89 28.28
N VAL A 368 2.15 -1.99 28.89
CA VAL A 368 2.97 -3.19 29.13
C VAL A 368 3.36 -3.89 27.82
N CYS A 369 2.44 -4.00 26.88
CA CYS A 369 2.69 -4.60 25.57
C CYS A 369 3.72 -3.79 24.76
N LEU A 370 3.65 -2.47 24.81
CA LEU A 370 4.57 -1.59 24.10
C LEU A 370 5.97 -1.56 24.73
N LYS A 371 6.06 -1.28 26.04
CA LYS A 371 7.35 -0.97 26.68
C LYS A 371 8.14 -2.23 27.04
N GLN A 372 7.47 -3.24 27.58
CA GLN A 372 8.14 -4.45 28.09
C GLN A 372 8.11 -5.59 27.07
N LEU A 373 6.96 -5.87 26.44
CA LEU A 373 6.88 -6.93 25.42
C LEU A 373 7.41 -6.48 24.05
N LYS A 374 7.48 -5.16 23.79
CA LYS A 374 7.88 -4.58 22.50
C LYS A 374 7.06 -5.14 21.33
N ASP A 375 5.77 -5.37 21.58
CA ASP A 375 4.85 -5.95 20.61
C ASP A 375 3.69 -4.97 20.34
N LEU A 376 3.92 -4.11 19.33
CA LEU A 376 2.93 -3.13 18.88
C LEU A 376 1.66 -3.80 18.33
N GLN A 377 1.81 -4.90 17.58
CA GLN A 377 0.66 -5.61 17.03
C GLN A 377 -0.20 -6.23 18.13
N LEU A 378 0.40 -6.73 19.21
CA LEU A 378 -0.34 -7.24 20.38
C LEU A 378 -1.11 -6.12 21.08
N ALA A 379 -0.48 -4.96 21.27
CA ALA A 379 -1.12 -3.80 21.86
C ALA A 379 -2.37 -3.40 21.04
N ILE A 380 -2.23 -3.28 19.72
CA ILE A 380 -3.34 -2.98 18.81
C ILE A 380 -4.42 -4.07 18.88
N ALA A 381 -4.06 -5.35 18.74
CA ALA A 381 -5.03 -6.45 18.75
C ALA A 381 -5.85 -6.51 20.04
N ILE A 382 -5.21 -6.30 21.20
CA ILE A 382 -5.91 -6.25 22.50
C ILE A 382 -6.90 -5.08 22.53
N THR A 383 -6.50 -3.88 22.09
CA THR A 383 -7.42 -2.72 22.07
C THR A 383 -8.62 -2.96 21.16
N ARG A 384 -8.39 -3.43 19.93
CA ARG A 384 -9.46 -3.77 18.97
C ARG A 384 -10.45 -4.77 19.54
N VAL A 385 -9.97 -5.80 20.24
CA VAL A 385 -10.84 -6.83 20.83
C VAL A 385 -11.61 -6.32 22.06
N TYR A 386 -10.96 -5.52 22.91
CA TYR A 386 -11.48 -5.11 24.22
C TYR A 386 -12.52 -3.99 24.15
N GLU A 387 -12.26 -2.97 23.33
CA GLU A 387 -13.11 -1.76 23.19
C GLU A 387 -13.66 -1.55 21.77
N GLY A 388 -13.18 -2.30 20.77
CA GLY A 388 -13.56 -2.13 19.37
C GLY A 388 -12.68 -1.11 18.64
N ASP A 389 -12.90 -0.96 17.33
CA ASP A 389 -12.06 -0.11 16.46
C ASP A 389 -12.26 1.40 16.68
N ASN A 390 -13.38 1.79 17.31
CA ASN A 390 -13.68 3.20 17.63
C ASN A 390 -13.33 3.57 19.08
N GLY A 391 -12.58 2.71 19.77
CA GLY A 391 -12.22 2.92 21.16
C GLY A 391 -11.18 4.04 21.36
N PRO A 392 -11.23 4.77 22.50
CA PRO A 392 -10.32 5.86 22.77
C PRO A 392 -8.87 5.43 22.96
N VAL A 393 -8.61 4.21 23.47
CA VAL A 393 -7.25 3.72 23.70
C VAL A 393 -6.58 3.37 22.37
N LEU A 394 -7.30 2.76 21.42
CA LEU A 394 -6.80 2.51 20.07
C LEU A 394 -6.50 3.82 19.35
N LYS A 395 -7.41 4.81 19.42
CA LYS A 395 -7.17 6.13 18.83
C LYS A 395 -5.87 6.76 19.35
N LYS A 396 -5.72 6.80 20.68
CA LYS A 396 -4.52 7.33 21.34
C LYS A 396 -3.26 6.55 20.94
N LEU A 397 -3.35 5.23 20.87
CA LEU A 397 -2.25 4.36 20.44
C LEU A 397 -1.79 4.67 19.01
N LEU A 398 -2.74 4.86 18.09
CA LEU A 398 -2.45 5.19 16.70
C LEU A 398 -1.81 6.58 16.57
N GLU A 399 -2.34 7.58 17.27
CA GLU A 399 -1.87 8.98 17.23
C GLU A 399 -0.52 9.18 17.92
N GLU A 400 -0.31 8.60 19.10
CA GLU A 400 0.88 8.87 19.94
C GLU A 400 2.03 7.88 19.73
N GLN A 401 1.78 6.73 19.11
CA GLN A 401 2.81 5.68 18.94
C GLN A 401 2.99 5.26 17.48
N VAL A 402 1.90 4.92 16.78
CA VAL A 402 2.00 4.37 15.40
C VAL A 402 2.38 5.43 14.38
N LEU A 403 1.73 6.59 14.38
CA LEU A 403 2.04 7.67 13.44
C LEU A 403 3.46 8.24 13.63
N PRO A 404 3.96 8.49 14.85
CA PRO A 404 5.35 8.88 15.07
C PRO A 404 6.34 7.82 14.58
N LEU A 405 6.10 6.53 14.87
CA LEU A 405 6.95 5.44 14.38
C LEU A 405 6.97 5.41 12.84
N ALA A 406 5.82 5.56 12.19
CA ALA A 406 5.74 5.62 10.73
C ALA A 406 6.48 6.83 10.14
N ALA A 407 6.50 7.97 10.86
CA ALA A 407 7.23 9.16 10.45
C ALA A 407 8.75 8.99 10.60
N GLU A 408 9.21 8.39 11.69
CA GLU A 408 10.62 8.07 11.94
C GLU A 408 11.17 7.10 10.89
N ASP A 409 10.42 6.04 10.59
CA ASP A 409 10.81 5.03 9.61
C ASP A 409 10.57 5.47 8.15
N GLY A 410 9.84 6.56 7.91
CA GLY A 410 9.38 6.95 6.57
C GLY A 410 8.40 5.95 5.94
N ASN A 411 7.73 5.13 6.77
CA ASN A 411 6.87 4.04 6.31
C ASN A 411 5.47 4.54 5.92
N ARG A 412 5.29 4.82 4.63
CA ARG A 412 4.02 5.31 4.08
C ARG A 412 2.88 4.30 4.16
N TRP A 413 3.18 3.00 4.11
CA TRP A 413 2.18 1.92 4.25
C TRP A 413 1.57 1.90 5.66
N LEU A 414 2.42 1.99 6.69
CA LEU A 414 1.99 2.04 8.08
C LEU A 414 1.20 3.33 8.36
N ALA A 415 1.68 4.47 7.87
CA ALA A 415 1.00 5.75 8.03
C ALA A 415 -0.39 5.76 7.38
N SER A 416 -0.50 5.28 6.13
CA SER A 416 -1.78 5.18 5.42
C SER A 416 -2.77 4.28 6.18
N TRP A 417 -2.31 3.11 6.64
CA TRP A 417 -3.13 2.20 7.44
C TRP A 417 -3.62 2.86 8.74
N ALA A 418 -2.73 3.53 9.48
CA ALA A 418 -3.07 4.20 10.74
C ALA A 418 -4.10 5.32 10.55
N PHE A 419 -3.91 6.19 9.54
CA PHE A 419 -4.89 7.24 9.22
C PHE A 419 -6.23 6.66 8.76
N TRP A 420 -6.23 5.53 8.07
CA TRP A 420 -7.46 4.85 7.69
C TRP A 420 -8.22 4.32 8.90
N MET A 421 -7.52 3.68 9.85
CA MET A 421 -8.10 3.24 11.13
C MET A 421 -8.66 4.41 11.95
N LEU A 422 -8.00 5.57 11.92
CA LEU A 422 -8.46 6.82 12.55
C LEU A 422 -9.65 7.50 11.84
N GLN A 423 -10.20 6.89 10.78
CA GLN A 423 -11.24 7.48 9.93
C GLN A 423 -10.83 8.82 9.27
N ARG A 424 -9.53 9.12 9.19
CA ARG A 424 -8.94 10.27 8.48
C ARG A 424 -8.49 9.85 7.09
N LYS A 425 -9.44 9.37 6.26
CA LYS A 425 -9.16 8.80 4.93
C LYS A 425 -8.55 9.82 3.94
N ASP A 426 -8.77 11.11 4.19
CA ASP A 426 -8.15 12.21 3.45
C ASP A 426 -6.65 12.29 3.71
N MET A 427 -6.22 12.05 4.95
CA MET A 427 -4.80 12.00 5.31
C MET A 427 -4.14 10.70 4.85
N ALA A 428 -4.86 9.57 4.92
CA ALA A 428 -4.36 8.28 4.45
C ALA A 428 -3.91 8.32 2.97
N VAL A 429 -4.65 9.03 2.12
CA VAL A 429 -4.27 9.22 0.71
C VAL A 429 -3.11 10.20 0.55
N GLN A 430 -3.10 11.28 1.33
CA GLN A 430 -2.00 12.25 1.28
C GLN A 430 -0.66 11.64 1.72
N THR A 431 -0.66 10.72 2.69
CA THR A 431 0.57 10.03 3.16
C THR A 431 1.23 9.13 2.12
N LEU A 432 0.51 8.70 1.08
CA LEU A 432 1.09 7.86 0.03
C LEU A 432 2.08 8.65 -0.83
N ILE A 433 1.81 9.95 -1.02
CA ILE A 433 2.60 10.85 -1.86
C ILE A 433 3.52 11.72 -1.01
N ASN A 434 2.96 12.42 -0.02
CA ASN A 434 3.71 13.37 0.79
C ASN A 434 4.51 12.64 1.88
N PRO A 435 5.70 13.14 2.26
CA PRO A 435 6.46 12.54 3.34
C PRO A 435 5.68 12.53 4.65
N VAL A 436 5.70 11.40 5.38
CA VAL A 436 4.85 11.17 6.56
C VAL A 436 5.04 12.25 7.63
N TYR A 437 6.28 12.69 7.87
CA TYR A 437 6.59 13.73 8.87
C TYR A 437 5.94 15.10 8.59
N THR A 438 5.54 15.37 7.34
CA THR A 438 4.84 16.63 6.99
C THR A 438 3.36 16.63 7.40
N LEU A 439 2.81 15.45 7.70
CA LEU A 439 1.39 15.23 7.95
C LEU A 439 1.08 14.91 9.41
N VAL A 440 2.11 14.69 10.24
CA VAL A 440 1.98 14.49 11.68
C VAL A 440 2.01 15.85 12.37
N GLU A 441 1.06 16.11 13.27
CA GLU A 441 0.88 17.39 13.96
C GLU A 441 2.08 17.76 14.86
N THR A 442 2.82 16.75 15.34
CA THR A 442 4.07 16.94 16.07
C THR A 442 5.24 16.76 15.09
N PRO A 443 6.03 17.80 14.79
CA PRO A 443 7.15 17.69 13.87
C PRO A 443 8.26 16.84 14.47
N CYS A 444 8.43 15.62 13.96
CA CYS A 444 9.63 14.81 14.20
C CYS A 444 10.72 15.22 13.22
N LEU A 445 11.97 15.32 13.69
CA LEU A 445 13.11 15.48 12.78
C LEU A 445 13.20 14.22 11.89
N PRO A 446 13.30 14.37 10.56
CA PRO A 446 13.40 13.21 9.67
C PRO A 446 14.69 12.45 9.97
N ASP A 447 14.57 11.19 10.40
CA ASP A 447 15.72 10.30 10.57
C ASP A 447 16.34 10.00 9.19
N ILE A 448 17.63 9.69 9.14
CA ILE A 448 18.34 9.28 7.91
C ILE A 448 17.62 8.07 7.28
N LYS A 449 17.04 7.20 8.12
CA LYS A 449 16.25 6.04 7.68
C LYS A 449 15.05 6.43 6.82
N SER A 450 14.34 7.50 7.18
CA SER A 450 13.17 8.01 6.43
C SER A 450 13.50 8.51 5.01
N ARG A 451 14.79 8.66 4.68
CA ARG A 451 15.30 9.12 3.37
C ARG A 451 16.00 8.02 2.58
N MET A 452 15.98 6.78 3.06
CA MET A 452 16.59 5.66 2.34
C MET A 452 15.75 5.31 1.13
N PHE A 453 16.37 5.04 -0.03
CA PHE A 453 15.62 4.62 -1.21
C PHE A 453 14.81 3.32 -0.98
N LEU A 454 15.20 2.51 0.01
CA LEU A 454 14.51 1.28 0.42
C LEU A 454 13.17 1.52 1.12
N THR A 455 12.92 2.73 1.62
CA THR A 455 11.62 3.07 2.23
C THR A 455 10.56 3.41 1.19
N ASP A 456 10.98 3.75 -0.03
CA ASP A 456 10.08 4.05 -1.12
C ASP A 456 9.76 2.78 -1.92
N ASP A 457 8.47 2.53 -2.12
CA ASP A 457 7.96 1.35 -2.80
C ASP A 457 7.14 1.78 -4.03
N PRO A 458 7.50 1.36 -5.25
CA PRO A 458 6.74 1.75 -6.44
C PRO A 458 5.30 1.20 -6.44
N ALA A 459 5.00 0.15 -5.65
CA ALA A 459 3.65 -0.37 -5.50
C ALA A 459 2.70 0.61 -4.75
N LEU A 460 3.22 1.65 -4.09
CA LEU A 460 2.41 2.73 -3.52
C LEU A 460 1.57 3.45 -4.58
N VAL A 461 2.04 3.48 -5.83
CA VAL A 461 1.31 4.07 -6.96
C VAL A 461 -0.01 3.33 -7.20
N VAL A 462 0.02 2.00 -7.09
CA VAL A 462 -1.17 1.16 -7.23
C VAL A 462 -2.14 1.44 -6.09
N LEU A 463 -1.65 1.49 -4.84
CA LEU A 463 -2.51 1.82 -3.70
C LEU A 463 -3.12 3.23 -3.83
N TYR A 464 -2.32 4.22 -4.24
CA TYR A 464 -2.81 5.58 -4.46
C TYR A 464 -3.89 5.63 -5.55
N ALA A 465 -3.68 4.95 -6.68
CA ALA A 465 -4.67 4.86 -7.76
C ALA A 465 -6.00 4.23 -7.30
N GLN A 466 -5.94 3.19 -6.47
CA GLN A 466 -7.12 2.55 -5.90
C GLN A 466 -7.84 3.44 -4.88
N LEU A 467 -7.10 4.13 -4.01
CA LEU A 467 -7.69 4.89 -2.90
C LEU A 467 -8.17 6.28 -3.31
N LYS A 468 -7.51 6.95 -4.27
CA LYS A 468 -7.76 8.36 -4.63
C LYS A 468 -9.22 8.68 -4.95
N GLN A 469 -9.98 7.73 -5.50
CA GLN A 469 -11.39 7.90 -5.88
C GLN A 469 -12.37 7.02 -5.08
N LYS A 470 -11.89 6.21 -4.13
CA LYS A 470 -12.70 5.20 -3.41
C LYS A 470 -13.85 5.80 -2.60
N THR A 471 -13.65 6.96 -1.97
CA THR A 471 -14.64 7.64 -1.12
C THR A 471 -14.61 9.15 -1.33
N LEU A 472 -15.64 9.87 -0.87
CA LEU A 472 -15.65 11.34 -0.93
C LEU A 472 -14.53 11.97 -0.08
N GLN A 473 -14.17 11.34 1.04
CA GLN A 473 -13.10 11.83 1.90
C GLN A 473 -11.73 11.61 1.25
N THR A 474 -11.50 10.45 0.61
CA THR A 474 -10.26 10.19 -0.12
C THR A 474 -10.11 11.12 -1.33
N LEU A 475 -11.20 11.43 -2.03
CA LEU A 475 -11.23 12.44 -3.09
C LEU A 475 -10.83 13.83 -2.58
N ARG A 476 -11.36 14.27 -1.43
CA ARG A 476 -10.97 15.55 -0.81
C ARG A 476 -9.50 15.57 -0.41
N GLY A 477 -8.97 14.44 0.07
CA GLY A 477 -7.54 14.27 0.35
C GLY A 477 -6.69 14.38 -0.92
N ALA A 478 -7.05 13.66 -1.97
CA ALA A 478 -6.37 13.70 -3.26
C ALA A 478 -6.41 15.10 -3.90
N ALA A 479 -7.52 15.83 -3.78
CA ALA A 479 -7.65 17.19 -4.30
C ALA A 479 -6.71 18.21 -3.62
N LYS A 480 -6.22 17.92 -2.40
CA LYS A 480 -5.22 18.74 -1.71
C LYS A 480 -3.79 18.48 -2.22
N ILE A 481 -3.57 17.38 -2.94
CA ILE A 481 -2.26 17.02 -3.48
C ILE A 481 -2.00 17.89 -4.71
N THR A 482 -0.86 18.55 -4.73
CA THR A 482 -0.51 19.39 -5.89
C THR A 482 -0.21 18.51 -7.10
N PRO A 483 -0.61 18.92 -8.32
CA PRO A 483 -0.28 18.17 -9.53
C PRO A 483 1.23 17.92 -9.71
N ARG A 484 2.07 18.83 -9.21
CA ARG A 484 3.53 18.67 -9.21
C ARG A 484 3.99 17.56 -8.27
N ALA A 485 3.44 17.48 -7.06
CA ALA A 485 3.76 16.39 -6.13
C ALA A 485 3.34 15.02 -6.68
N GLU A 486 2.16 14.94 -7.31
CA GLU A 486 1.72 13.71 -8.00
C GLU A 486 2.65 13.36 -9.17
N TRP A 487 3.06 14.35 -9.96
CA TRP A 487 4.01 14.16 -11.08
C TRP A 487 5.36 13.64 -10.60
N ASP A 488 5.93 14.28 -9.58
CA ASP A 488 7.23 13.90 -9.01
C ASP A 488 7.17 12.48 -8.39
N PHE A 489 6.04 12.12 -7.75
CA PHE A 489 5.80 10.78 -7.22
C PHE A 489 5.77 9.71 -8.32
N VAL A 490 5.01 9.94 -9.41
CA VAL A 490 4.93 9.00 -10.53
C VAL A 490 6.27 8.81 -11.21
N LEU A 491 7.01 9.90 -11.46
CA LEU A 491 8.36 9.82 -12.04
C LEU A 491 9.34 9.11 -11.11
N HIS A 492 9.25 9.33 -9.80
CA HIS A 492 10.08 8.64 -8.82
C HIS A 492 9.81 7.13 -8.83
N SER A 493 8.54 6.72 -8.84
CA SER A 493 8.19 5.30 -8.94
C SER A 493 8.61 4.66 -10.26
N ALA A 494 8.54 5.38 -11.38
CA ALA A 494 9.07 4.90 -12.66
C ALA A 494 10.60 4.69 -12.60
N LYS A 495 11.35 5.61 -11.96
CA LYS A 495 12.79 5.45 -11.73
C LYS A 495 13.11 4.30 -10.78
N LEU A 496 12.24 4.01 -9.81
CA LEU A 496 12.39 2.82 -8.95
C LEU A 496 12.21 1.54 -9.76
N TYR A 497 11.21 1.46 -10.64
CA TYR A 497 11.06 0.31 -11.55
C TYR A 497 12.28 0.12 -12.46
N ASP A 498 12.86 1.20 -12.99
CA ASP A 498 14.12 1.16 -13.77
C ASP A 498 15.29 0.58 -12.94
N ARG A 499 15.45 1.04 -11.69
CA ARG A 499 16.45 0.46 -10.76
C ARG A 499 16.20 -1.01 -10.42
N MET A 500 14.95 -1.47 -10.52
CA MET A 500 14.60 -2.88 -10.37
C MET A 500 14.82 -3.71 -11.64
N GLY A 501 15.16 -3.06 -12.76
CA GLY A 501 15.24 -3.69 -14.09
C GLY A 501 13.86 -4.04 -14.66
N CYS A 502 12.83 -3.32 -14.23
CA CYS A 502 11.45 -3.45 -14.68
C CYS A 502 11.06 -2.24 -15.56
N ASP A 503 11.90 -1.91 -16.55
CA ASP A 503 11.76 -0.71 -17.39
C ASP A 503 10.41 -0.64 -18.10
N LEU A 504 9.88 -1.79 -18.54
CA LEU A 504 8.56 -1.91 -19.15
C LEU A 504 7.43 -1.50 -18.21
N LEU A 505 7.56 -1.78 -16.91
CA LEU A 505 6.59 -1.34 -15.90
C LEU A 505 6.70 0.16 -15.63
N GLY A 506 7.92 0.69 -15.57
CA GLY A 506 8.16 2.13 -15.44
C GLY A 506 7.61 2.92 -16.64
N LEU A 507 7.83 2.43 -17.86
CA LEU A 507 7.28 3.01 -19.07
C LEU A 507 5.76 2.87 -19.15
N GLY A 508 5.23 1.69 -18.80
CA GLY A 508 3.79 1.43 -18.72
C GLY A 508 3.11 2.39 -17.75
N LEU A 509 3.72 2.65 -16.59
CA LEU A 509 3.27 3.63 -15.63
C LEU A 509 3.21 5.03 -16.26
N VAL A 510 4.31 5.55 -16.79
CA VAL A 510 4.35 6.92 -17.33
C VAL A 510 3.44 7.10 -18.55
N ARG A 511 3.27 6.05 -19.36
CA ARG A 511 2.41 6.07 -20.55
C ARG A 511 0.93 6.11 -20.19
N ASN A 512 0.52 5.34 -19.19
CA ASN A 512 -0.88 5.08 -18.88
C ASN A 512 -1.40 5.89 -17.68
N TRP A 513 -0.51 6.54 -16.92
CA TRP A 513 -0.91 7.34 -15.78
C TRP A 513 -1.73 8.56 -16.19
N GLU A 514 -2.95 8.63 -15.67
CA GLU A 514 -3.82 9.79 -15.84
C GLU A 514 -3.80 10.68 -14.60
N PHE A 515 -3.33 11.90 -14.80
CA PHE A 515 -3.48 12.97 -13.82
C PHE A 515 -4.94 13.39 -13.75
N SER A 516 -5.43 13.56 -12.53
CA SER A 516 -6.79 14.04 -12.34
C SER A 516 -6.88 15.46 -12.90
N HIS A 517 -7.52 15.63 -14.06
CA HIS A 517 -7.89 16.94 -14.55
C HIS A 517 -8.97 17.49 -13.61
N LEU A 518 -8.54 18.25 -12.60
CA LEU A 518 -9.35 19.32 -12.08
C LEU A 518 -9.55 20.26 -13.27
N SER A 519 -10.67 20.07 -13.97
CA SER A 519 -11.16 21.07 -14.89
C SER A 519 -11.25 22.33 -14.04
N HIS A 520 -10.38 23.31 -14.24
CA HIS A 520 -10.59 24.62 -13.66
C HIS A 520 -12.03 25.01 -14.03
N PRO A 521 -12.99 25.05 -13.08
CA PRO A 521 -14.16 25.84 -13.37
C PRO A 521 -13.59 27.23 -13.59
N ARG A 522 -13.83 27.83 -14.75
CA ARG A 522 -13.50 29.24 -15.01
C ARG A 522 -13.83 30.00 -13.73
N MET A 523 -12.79 30.44 -13.01
CA MET A 523 -12.92 31.09 -11.72
C MET A 523 -13.84 32.30 -11.90
N LYS A 524 -15.11 32.17 -11.51
CA LYS A 524 -15.74 33.26 -10.80
C LYS A 524 -15.12 33.20 -9.40
N ARG A 525 -14.46 34.29 -9.01
CA ARG A 525 -13.87 34.46 -7.68
C ARG A 525 -14.95 34.22 -6.61
N SER A 526 -14.98 33.02 -6.05
CA SER A 526 -15.60 32.74 -4.76
C SER A 526 -14.66 31.81 -3.99
N SER A 527 -14.58 32.05 -2.68
CA SER A 527 -13.63 31.47 -1.73
C SER A 527 -13.48 29.96 -1.81
N ILE A 528 -12.26 29.48 -1.51
CA ILE A 528 -11.81 28.08 -1.40
C ILE A 528 -12.66 27.22 -0.42
N ALA A 529 -13.59 27.82 0.33
CA ALA A 529 -14.48 27.13 1.26
C ALA A 529 -15.65 26.37 0.61
N ASP A 530 -16.06 26.73 -0.61
CA ASP A 530 -17.28 26.18 -1.24
C ASP A 530 -16.97 25.39 -2.52
N VAL A 531 -16.32 24.24 -2.38
CA VAL A 531 -16.29 23.23 -3.44
C VAL A 531 -17.50 22.32 -3.25
N ASP A 532 -18.52 22.49 -4.09
CA ASP A 532 -19.77 21.72 -4.04
C ASP A 532 -19.50 20.22 -4.33
N PRO A 533 -19.71 19.30 -3.37
CA PRO A 533 -19.36 17.88 -3.51
C PRO A 533 -20.12 17.17 -4.63
N LEU A 534 -21.26 17.69 -5.08
CA LEU A 534 -22.04 17.14 -6.19
C LEU A 534 -21.37 17.35 -7.55
N SER A 535 -20.57 18.41 -7.71
CA SER A 535 -19.83 18.68 -8.96
C SER A 535 -18.74 17.64 -9.24
N LEU A 536 -18.11 17.11 -8.18
CA LEU A 536 -17.11 16.04 -8.24
C LEU A 536 -17.77 14.67 -8.48
N VAL A 537 -19.01 14.48 -8.03
CA VAL A 537 -19.80 13.25 -8.27
C VAL A 537 -20.26 13.16 -9.72
N ASN A 538 -20.59 14.27 -10.37
CA ASN A 538 -20.96 14.29 -11.80
C ASN A 538 -19.78 13.92 -12.73
N GLN A 539 -18.55 13.93 -12.22
CA GLN A 539 -17.38 13.40 -12.93
C GLN A 539 -17.33 11.86 -12.95
N ARG A 540 -18.09 11.17 -12.07
CA ARG A 540 -18.22 9.70 -12.03
C ARG A 540 -19.00 9.11 -13.20
N ARG A 541 -19.72 9.93 -13.99
CA ARG A 541 -20.58 9.48 -15.08
C ARG A 541 -20.43 10.37 -16.31
N ARG A 542 -19.40 10.14 -17.12
CA ARG A 542 -19.37 10.63 -18.50
C ARG A 542 -19.51 9.44 -19.47
N SER A 543 -20.70 8.87 -19.54
CA SER A 543 -21.24 8.54 -20.86
C SER A 543 -21.73 9.86 -21.46
N LEU A 544 -21.39 10.08 -22.72
CA LEU A 544 -21.60 11.32 -23.45
C LEU A 544 -23.12 11.59 -23.60
N VAL A 545 -23.72 12.42 -22.75
CA VAL A 545 -25.03 13.01 -23.03
C VAL A 545 -24.78 14.44 -23.50
N VAL A 546 -24.79 14.62 -24.82
CA VAL A 546 -24.81 15.93 -25.46
C VAL A 546 -26.16 16.57 -25.14
N THR A 547 -26.14 17.63 -24.33
CA THR A 547 -27.28 18.54 -24.21
C THR A 547 -26.91 19.80 -24.97
N ASP A 548 -27.58 20.00 -26.10
CA ASP A 548 -27.39 21.16 -26.97
C ASP A 548 -27.83 22.43 -26.25
N ILE A 549 -26.89 23.35 -26.01
CA ILE A 549 -27.17 24.70 -25.53
C ILE A 549 -26.73 25.68 -26.62
N PRO A 550 -27.56 26.66 -27.03
CA PRO A 550 -27.26 27.52 -28.17
C PRO A 550 -26.11 28.48 -27.89
N MET A 551 -25.23 28.64 -28.87
CA MET A 551 -24.15 29.64 -28.89
C MET A 551 -24.72 31.01 -29.25
N ASP A 552 -24.65 31.97 -28.33
CA ASP A 552 -24.74 33.39 -28.66
C ASP A 552 -23.32 33.99 -28.67
N GLU A 553 -22.87 34.40 -29.86
CA GLU A 553 -21.57 34.99 -30.12
C GLU A 553 -21.48 36.46 -29.69
N LEU A 554 -20.38 36.75 -28.98
CA LEU A 554 -19.89 38.08 -28.66
C LEU A 554 -19.60 38.89 -29.94
N ARG A 555 -20.28 40.03 -30.08
CA ARG A 555 -19.95 41.07 -31.06
C ARG A 555 -18.64 41.79 -30.69
N LEU A 556 -17.63 41.73 -31.55
CA LEU A 556 -16.60 42.76 -31.70
C LEU A 556 -16.73 43.35 -33.12
N GLY A 557 -16.78 44.67 -33.23
CA GLY A 557 -17.18 45.40 -34.43
C GLY A 557 -16.10 45.55 -35.51
N GLY A 558 -16.56 45.88 -36.72
CA GLY A 558 -15.72 46.29 -37.84
C GLY A 558 -16.45 46.33 -39.20
N GLN A 559 -17.19 47.42 -39.44
CA GLN A 559 -17.37 48.13 -40.73
C GLN A 559 -17.51 47.35 -42.07
N LEU A 560 -18.69 47.45 -42.72
CA LEU A 560 -18.96 48.19 -43.99
C LEU A 560 -20.15 47.63 -44.80
N HIS A 561 -21.12 48.54 -45.02
CA HIS A 561 -22.00 48.72 -46.18
C HIS A 561 -23.02 47.67 -46.69
N LYS A 562 -24.26 48.19 -46.70
CA LYS A 562 -25.30 48.21 -47.77
C LYS A 562 -26.40 47.13 -47.77
N ASN A 563 -27.61 47.67 -47.57
CA ASN A 563 -28.89 47.42 -48.28
C ASN A 563 -29.46 46.00 -48.21
N ALA A 564 -30.75 45.74 -48.05
CA ALA A 564 -31.96 46.53 -47.86
C ALA A 564 -33.07 45.52 -47.53
N ASN A 565 -34.17 46.00 -46.92
CA ASN A 565 -35.54 45.48 -47.05
C ASN A 565 -35.81 44.06 -46.51
N VAL A 566 -36.96 43.72 -45.89
CA VAL A 566 -38.25 44.37 -45.68
C VAL A 566 -39.05 43.49 -44.71
N SER A 567 -39.87 44.13 -43.85
CA SER A 567 -41.14 43.65 -43.22
C SER A 567 -41.14 42.35 -42.39
N SER A 568 -41.90 42.16 -41.33
CA SER A 568 -42.99 42.92 -40.71
C SER A 568 -43.51 42.14 -39.50
N GLN A 569 -43.88 42.87 -38.44
CA GLN A 569 -45.07 42.67 -37.58
C GLN A 569 -45.15 41.37 -36.77
N SER A 570 -45.61 41.31 -35.51
CA SER A 570 -46.48 42.16 -34.68
C SER A 570 -46.31 41.69 -33.22
N ALA A 571 -46.09 42.58 -32.23
CA ALA A 571 -47.08 43.06 -31.24
C ALA A 571 -48.02 41.95 -30.69
N GLY A 572 -48.18 41.64 -29.40
CA GLY A 572 -47.88 42.23 -28.08
C GLY A 572 -48.55 41.28 -27.04
N PRO A 573 -49.04 41.71 -25.86
CA PRO A 573 -48.55 42.69 -24.89
C PRO A 573 -48.25 42.07 -23.49
N VAL A 574 -47.64 42.86 -22.62
CA VAL A 574 -47.36 42.61 -21.19
C VAL A 574 -48.51 43.17 -20.32
N PRO A 575 -48.71 42.65 -19.09
CA PRO A 575 -48.77 43.51 -17.90
C PRO A 575 -47.90 42.95 -16.73
N GLU A 576 -46.97 43.72 -16.13
CA GLU A 576 -47.10 44.55 -14.89
C GLU A 576 -47.74 43.80 -13.69
N LYS A 577 -47.26 43.76 -12.44
CA LYS A 577 -46.30 44.50 -11.57
C LYS A 577 -45.93 43.52 -10.41
N VAL A 578 -44.88 43.68 -9.60
CA VAL A 578 -44.84 44.45 -8.33
C VAL A 578 -43.38 44.57 -7.84
N LYS A 579 -43.04 45.77 -7.35
CA LYS A 579 -41.74 46.21 -6.80
C LYS A 579 -41.63 45.93 -5.30
N ALA A 580 -40.40 45.66 -4.82
CA ALA A 580 -39.98 45.93 -3.44
C ALA A 580 -38.52 46.45 -3.43
N ALA A 581 -38.22 47.37 -2.50
CA ALA A 581 -37.13 48.34 -2.52
C ALA A 581 -35.77 47.83 -1.97
N LYS A 582 -34.69 48.52 -2.37
CA LYS A 582 -33.30 48.37 -1.86
C LYS A 582 -32.96 49.50 -0.87
N PRO A 583 -32.17 49.26 0.20
CA PRO A 583 -31.43 50.32 0.90
C PRO A 583 -29.99 50.48 0.39
N ALA A 584 -29.42 51.66 0.66
CA ALA A 584 -28.14 52.20 0.18
C ALA A 584 -26.91 51.75 1.01
N PRO A 585 -25.65 51.94 0.53
CA PRO A 585 -24.45 51.33 1.11
C PRO A 585 -23.81 52.19 2.22
N THR A 586 -23.31 51.55 3.27
CA THR A 586 -22.57 52.18 4.38
C THR A 586 -21.05 52.14 4.15
N MET A 587 -20.41 53.29 4.33
CA MET A 587 -18.96 53.52 4.24
C MET A 587 -18.20 52.92 5.44
N PHE A 588 -16.95 52.51 5.19
CA PHE A 588 -15.99 51.95 6.14
C PHE A 588 -15.35 53.06 7.00
N TYR A 589 -15.29 52.84 8.32
CA TYR A 589 -14.54 53.67 9.28
C TYR A 589 -13.40 52.84 9.86
N GLU A 590 -12.18 53.38 9.83
CA GLU A 590 -10.97 52.75 10.37
C GLU A 590 -10.91 52.97 11.90
N PRO A 591 -10.55 51.95 12.72
CA PRO A 591 -10.54 52.09 14.17
C PRO A 591 -9.23 52.72 14.69
N ASP A 592 -9.39 53.54 15.74
CA ASP A 592 -8.36 54.36 16.38
C ASP A 592 -7.33 53.52 17.18
N ALA A 593 -6.06 53.94 17.16
CA ALA A 593 -4.89 53.14 17.53
C ALA A 593 -4.63 52.99 19.04
N ASN A 594 -5.52 53.46 19.91
CA ASN A 594 -5.33 53.46 21.36
C ASN A 594 -6.15 52.40 22.13
N SER A 595 -6.76 51.42 21.45
CA SER A 595 -7.57 50.37 22.11
C SER A 595 -6.84 49.04 22.34
N LEU A 596 -5.49 49.04 22.38
CA LEU A 596 -4.66 47.82 22.39
C LEU A 596 -3.90 47.56 23.70
N LEU A 597 -4.39 48.06 24.84
CA LEU A 597 -3.78 47.79 26.15
C LEU A 597 -4.82 47.75 27.27
N ASP A 598 -5.65 46.70 27.31
CA ASP A 598 -6.23 46.22 28.59
C ASP A 598 -6.92 44.85 28.45
N SER A 599 -6.15 43.76 28.25
CA SER A 599 -6.70 42.38 28.32
C SER A 599 -5.62 41.31 28.55
N PHE A 600 -4.59 41.60 29.36
CA PHE A 600 -3.73 40.56 29.95
C PHE A 600 -3.98 40.51 31.45
N GLY A 601 -4.87 39.61 31.87
CA GLY A 601 -5.10 39.24 33.26
C GLY A 601 -4.51 37.86 33.54
N PHE A 602 -3.79 37.79 34.65
CA PHE A 602 -3.17 36.62 35.28
C PHE A 602 -4.09 35.41 35.47
#